data_AF-V2Y7A3-F1
#
_entry.id   AF-V2Y7A3-F1
#
_cell.length_a   1.000
_cell.length_b   1.000
_cell.length_c   1.000
_cell.angle_alpha   90.00
_cell.angle_beta   90.00
_cell.angle_gamma   90.00
#
_symmetry.space_group_name_H-M   'P 1'
#
loop_
_entity.id
_entity.type
_entity.pdbx_description
1 polymer ?
#
loop_
_entity_poly.entity_id
_entity_poly.type
_entity_poly.pdbx_seq_one_letter_code
_entity_poly.pdbx_strand_id
1 'polypeptide(L)'
;MLIQKKSFKKHLQIIMNKNISKIVQLPLEGGDSLTGQTSLGEAPILKLRLFFKDDEVSDVIIKCKSSKVILNGIKLLNYEKSRKLYYALARHHRILGFDGSFLREIAFYNKIEKELRQSLPFVYGTYQNKLKSQYMIVMKEFFEVEIPSKDLVCRVLDSILPFHISFYGKKESVTSLKLNCYSVKDYQKSRPLLRELFEKLGNENVLYFKEDLPCLMNFIDTIHEKREELREHFTLTHNDFCPRNLFFNGENIVIYDWELSAYGNPEHDLIEYLSFVLHEFSDSEVYDIMEYHREKLFSALNINMRKEEYQKILEFNISEFIVNKLSVYRRAGKFFSLDFIEDLCVNSARLFGLIKRRTGLK
;
A
#
# COMPACT_ATOMS: atom_id res chain seq x y z
N MET A 1 -15.24 15.93 19.02
CA MET A 1 -16.17 15.08 19.80
C MET A 1 -15.48 13.93 20.54
N LEU A 2 -14.50 13.21 19.95
CA LEU A 2 -13.79 12.09 20.60
C LEU A 2 -12.90 12.50 21.80
N ILE A 3 -12.16 13.61 21.68
CA ILE A 3 -11.22 14.11 22.71
C ILE A 3 -11.93 14.48 24.02
N GLN A 4 -13.20 14.88 23.94
CA GLN A 4 -14.02 15.22 25.11
C GLN A 4 -14.54 13.98 25.87
N LYS A 5 -14.44 12.77 25.30
CA LYS A 5 -14.84 11.54 25.97
C LYS A 5 -13.77 11.12 26.97
N LYS A 6 -14.13 11.02 28.26
CA LYS A 6 -13.24 10.52 29.33
C LYS A 6 -12.55 9.19 28.98
N SER A 7 -13.21 8.33 28.21
CA SER A 7 -12.65 7.06 27.75
C SER A 7 -11.46 7.22 26.80
N PHE A 8 -11.46 8.23 25.93
CA PHE A 8 -10.39 8.46 24.96
C PHE A 8 -9.09 8.86 25.64
N LYS A 9 -9.16 9.85 26.56
CA LYS A 9 -8.05 10.24 27.42
C LYS A 9 -7.49 9.04 28.20
N LYS A 10 -8.37 8.21 28.79
CA LYS A 10 -7.94 7.00 29.51
C LYS A 10 -7.17 6.02 28.62
N HIS A 11 -7.63 5.79 27.39
CA HIS A 11 -6.92 4.91 26.45
C HIS A 11 -5.55 5.47 26.07
N LEU A 12 -5.45 6.78 25.81
CA LEU A 12 -4.16 7.42 25.54
C LEU A 12 -3.20 7.31 26.73
N GLN A 13 -3.68 7.50 27.95
CA GLN A 13 -2.84 7.33 29.15
C GLN A 13 -2.29 5.89 29.29
N ILE A 14 -3.10 4.88 28.92
CA ILE A 14 -2.66 3.48 28.91
C ILE A 14 -1.57 3.26 27.85
N ILE A 15 -1.80 3.76 26.63
CA ILE A 15 -0.86 3.58 25.51
C ILE A 15 0.46 4.31 25.78
N MET A 16 0.40 5.57 26.21
CA MET A 16 1.57 6.40 26.50
C MET A 16 2.26 6.01 27.80
N ASN A 17 1.63 5.15 28.62
CA ASN A 17 2.05 4.81 29.98
C ASN A 17 2.35 6.05 30.86
N LYS A 18 1.56 7.12 30.68
CA LYS A 18 1.75 8.41 31.36
C LYS A 18 0.43 9.09 31.71
N ASN A 19 0.45 9.92 32.74
CA ASN A 19 -0.71 10.69 33.16
C ASN A 19 -0.85 11.98 32.35
N ILE A 20 -1.85 12.03 31.49
CA ILE A 20 -2.15 13.20 30.67
C ILE A 20 -2.93 14.22 31.51
N SER A 21 -2.44 15.45 31.59
CA SER A 21 -3.13 16.58 32.23
C SER A 21 -4.12 17.21 31.24
N LYS A 22 -3.67 17.56 30.04
CA LYS A 22 -4.43 18.26 28.99
C LYS A 22 -4.17 17.66 27.60
N ILE A 23 -5.17 17.71 26.74
CA ILE A 23 -5.09 17.30 25.32
C ILE A 23 -5.52 18.49 24.48
N VAL A 24 -4.73 18.85 23.48
CA VAL A 24 -5.07 19.88 22.50
C VAL A 24 -5.05 19.25 21.10
N GLN A 25 -6.11 19.43 20.33
CA GLN A 25 -6.11 19.05 18.92
C GLN A 25 -5.39 20.14 18.13
N LEU A 26 -4.38 19.75 17.37
CA LEU A 26 -3.68 20.62 16.44
C LEU A 26 -4.28 20.48 15.04
N PRO A 27 -4.14 21.49 14.17
CA PRO A 27 -4.47 21.35 12.75
C PRO A 27 -3.56 20.29 12.11
N LEU A 28 -4.13 19.47 11.23
CA LEU A 28 -3.38 18.61 10.32
C LEU A 28 -3.02 19.44 9.08
N GLU A 29 -1.73 19.54 8.78
CA GLU A 29 -1.23 20.11 7.52
C GLU A 29 -1.04 18.93 6.54
N GLY A 30 -1.66 18.99 5.36
CA GLY A 30 -1.64 17.89 4.37
C GLY A 30 -2.87 16.97 4.44
N GLY A 31 -3.49 16.75 3.27
CA GLY A 31 -4.87 16.31 3.08
C GLY A 31 -5.21 14.84 3.33
N ASP A 32 -6.52 14.59 3.24
CA ASP A 32 -7.24 13.37 3.60
C ASP A 32 -6.66 12.07 3.01
N SER A 33 -6.47 11.06 3.87
CA SER A 33 -6.30 9.68 3.43
C SER A 33 -7.52 9.24 2.60
N LEU A 34 -7.27 8.51 1.50
CA LEU A 34 -8.24 7.96 0.54
C LEU A 34 -9.42 7.15 1.14
N THR A 35 -9.41 6.84 2.44
CA THR A 35 -10.43 6.00 3.12
C THR A 35 -11.19 6.72 4.26
N GLY A 36 -11.10 8.05 4.32
CA GLY A 36 -11.34 8.85 5.52
C GLY A 36 -12.76 9.30 5.92
N GLN A 37 -13.76 8.42 5.99
CA GLN A 37 -14.86 8.66 6.96
C GLN A 37 -15.07 7.42 7.83
N THR A 38 -14.59 7.51 9.07
CA THR A 38 -14.74 6.42 10.04
C THR A 38 -16.19 6.29 10.50
N SER A 39 -16.55 5.13 11.04
CA SER A 39 -17.88 4.82 11.63
C SER A 39 -18.35 5.78 12.72
N LEU A 40 -17.51 6.71 13.17
CA LEU A 40 -17.77 7.70 14.21
C LEU A 40 -18.14 9.09 13.65
N GLY A 41 -18.13 9.30 12.32
CA GLY A 41 -18.30 10.64 11.73
C GLY A 41 -17.07 11.53 11.97
N GLU A 42 -15.90 10.91 12.16
CA GLU A 42 -14.67 11.54 12.62
C GLU A 42 -13.54 11.39 11.60
N ALA A 43 -12.62 12.36 11.61
CA ALA A 43 -11.41 12.35 10.79
C ALA A 43 -10.59 11.07 11.05
N PRO A 44 -10.11 10.38 10.00
CA PRO A 44 -9.36 9.12 10.11
C PRO A 44 -8.01 9.29 10.81
N ILE A 45 -7.48 10.51 10.83
CA ILE A 45 -6.20 10.88 11.43
C ILE A 45 -6.43 12.10 12.33
N LEU A 46 -5.81 12.11 13.50
CA LEU A 46 -5.82 13.24 14.44
C LEU A 46 -4.38 13.60 14.82
N LYS A 47 -4.05 14.89 14.79
CA LYS A 47 -2.81 15.43 15.37
C LYS A 47 -3.12 16.05 16.72
N LEU A 48 -2.49 15.55 17.78
CA LEU A 48 -2.74 15.98 19.15
C LEU A 48 -1.45 16.39 19.85
N ARG A 49 -1.52 17.48 20.62
CA ARG A 49 -0.53 17.82 21.65
C ARG A 49 -1.00 17.28 23.00
N LEU A 50 -0.20 16.41 23.59
CA LEU A 50 -0.42 15.83 24.91
C LEU A 50 0.44 16.57 25.92
N PHE A 51 -0.19 17.10 26.96
CA PHE A 51 0.49 17.63 28.14
C PHE A 51 0.39 16.59 29.24
N PHE A 52 1.52 16.24 29.84
CA PHE A 52 1.58 15.29 30.94
C PHE A 52 1.58 16.02 32.30
N LYS A 53 1.57 15.26 33.40
CA LYS A 53 1.57 15.81 34.77
C LYS A 53 2.97 16.19 35.27
N ASP A 54 4.00 15.65 34.63
CA ASP A 54 5.42 15.89 34.85
C ASP A 54 5.96 17.01 33.94
N ASP A 55 5.06 17.89 33.47
CA ASP A 55 5.33 19.02 32.57
C ASP A 55 5.93 18.64 31.19
N GLU A 56 6.04 17.36 30.87
CA GLU A 56 6.40 16.91 29.52
C GLU A 56 5.29 17.22 28.51
N VAL A 57 5.70 17.53 27.29
CA VAL A 57 4.80 17.76 26.15
C VAL A 57 5.22 16.85 25.00
N SER A 58 4.24 16.19 24.37
CA SER A 58 4.48 15.36 23.20
C SER A 58 3.42 15.58 22.14
N ASP A 59 3.87 15.76 20.90
CA ASP A 59 2.99 15.82 19.73
C ASP A 59 2.90 14.44 19.09
N VAL A 60 1.65 13.99 18.90
CA VAL A 60 1.33 12.63 18.44
C VAL A 60 0.34 12.66 17.28
N ILE A 61 0.50 11.69 16.39
CA ILE A 61 -0.50 11.35 15.39
C ILE A 61 -1.28 10.13 15.88
N ILE A 62 -2.60 10.17 15.72
CA ILE A 62 -3.50 9.06 16.03
C ILE A 62 -4.22 8.67 14.74
N LYS A 63 -3.94 7.46 14.26
CA LYS A 63 -4.75 6.83 13.20
C LYS A 63 -5.95 6.13 13.85
N CYS A 64 -7.15 6.63 13.58
CA CYS A 64 -8.41 6.01 13.96
C CYS A 64 -8.87 5.06 12.84
N LYS A 65 -8.90 3.75 13.12
CA LYS A 65 -9.25 2.75 12.12
C LYS A 65 -10.70 2.30 12.22
N SER A 66 -11.30 1.93 11.09
CA SER A 66 -12.70 1.50 11.01
C SER A 66 -12.85 0.11 10.39
N SER A 67 -13.72 -0.71 10.98
CA SER A 67 -14.16 -1.97 10.38
C SER A 67 -15.08 -1.78 9.17
N LYS A 68 -15.54 -0.55 8.88
CA LYS A 68 -16.39 -0.23 7.72
C LYS A 68 -15.61 0.07 6.44
N VAL A 69 -14.29 -0.14 6.43
CA VAL A 69 -13.41 0.16 5.28
C VAL A 69 -13.92 -0.46 3.97
N ILE A 70 -14.41 -1.69 4.00
CA ILE A 70 -14.98 -2.36 2.82
C ILE A 70 -16.20 -1.62 2.30
N LEU A 71 -17.16 -1.29 3.17
CA LEU A 71 -18.38 -0.57 2.78
C LEU A 71 -18.05 0.81 2.19
N ASN A 72 -17.09 1.51 2.79
CA ASN A 72 -16.62 2.80 2.30
C ASN A 72 -15.93 2.67 0.95
N GLY A 73 -15.06 1.67 0.78
CA GLY A 73 -14.40 1.36 -0.49
C GLY A 73 -15.41 1.01 -1.59
N ILE A 74 -16.46 0.24 -1.28
CA ILE A 74 -17.54 -0.06 -2.23
C ILE A 74 -18.24 1.22 -2.69
N LYS A 75 -18.57 2.12 -1.75
CA LYS A 75 -19.22 3.41 -2.08
C LYS A 75 -18.31 4.29 -2.93
N LEU A 76 -17.03 4.36 -2.57
CA LEU A 76 -16.02 5.13 -3.29
C LEU A 76 -15.85 4.63 -4.73
N LEU A 77 -15.65 3.32 -4.91
CA LEU A 77 -15.39 2.74 -6.22
C LEU A 77 -16.66 2.64 -7.09
N ASN A 78 -17.85 2.58 -6.49
CA ASN A 78 -19.12 2.52 -7.19
C ASN A 78 -19.94 3.82 -7.07
N TYR A 79 -19.29 4.98 -7.19
CA TYR A 79 -19.93 6.29 -7.11
C TYR A 79 -21.08 6.48 -8.12
N GLU A 80 -20.97 5.87 -9.30
CA GLU A 80 -21.99 5.85 -10.35
C GLU A 80 -23.20 4.93 -10.06
N LYS A 81 -23.18 4.22 -8.92
CA LYS A 81 -24.25 3.32 -8.46
C LYS A 81 -24.60 2.19 -9.44
N SER A 82 -23.60 1.65 -10.15
CA SER A 82 -23.78 0.50 -11.03
C SER A 82 -24.12 -0.77 -10.22
N ARG A 83 -25.22 -1.44 -10.57
CA ARG A 83 -25.64 -2.71 -9.93
C ARG A 83 -24.60 -3.81 -10.14
N LYS A 84 -24.08 -3.96 -11.37
CA LYS A 84 -23.11 -4.99 -11.73
C LYS A 84 -21.82 -4.84 -10.92
N LEU A 85 -21.24 -3.63 -10.89
CA LEU A 85 -20.05 -3.34 -10.09
C LEU A 85 -20.31 -3.48 -8.58
N TYR A 86 -21.47 -3.05 -8.08
CA TYR A 86 -21.83 -3.27 -6.67
C TYR A 86 -21.78 -4.75 -6.29
N TYR A 87 -22.42 -5.62 -7.08
CA TYR A 87 -22.41 -7.07 -6.83
C TYR A 87 -21.02 -7.67 -6.92
N ALA A 88 -20.21 -7.25 -7.91
CA ALA A 88 -18.85 -7.73 -8.07
C ALA A 88 -17.96 -7.31 -6.88
N LEU A 89 -18.03 -6.05 -6.45
CA LEU A 89 -17.31 -5.55 -5.28
C LEU A 89 -17.74 -6.28 -4.01
N ALA A 90 -19.05 -6.38 -3.76
CA ALA A 90 -19.57 -7.05 -2.57
C ALA A 90 -19.09 -8.51 -2.44
N ARG A 91 -18.94 -9.22 -3.57
CA ARG A 91 -18.51 -10.63 -3.58
C ARG A 91 -17.01 -10.85 -3.65
N HIS A 92 -16.27 -9.94 -4.29
CA HIS A 92 -14.88 -10.20 -4.71
C HIS A 92 -13.87 -9.13 -4.27
N HIS A 93 -14.26 -8.18 -3.41
CA HIS A 93 -13.39 -7.09 -2.91
C HIS A 93 -12.09 -7.54 -2.24
N ARG A 94 -11.97 -8.80 -1.82
CA ARG A 94 -10.75 -9.35 -1.18
C ARG A 94 -9.47 -9.07 -1.97
N ILE A 95 -9.54 -9.14 -3.30
CA ILE A 95 -8.39 -8.89 -4.16
C ILE A 95 -7.90 -7.43 -4.12
N LEU A 96 -8.73 -6.50 -3.63
CA LEU A 96 -8.41 -5.07 -3.57
C LEU A 96 -7.57 -4.67 -2.34
N GLY A 97 -7.34 -5.60 -1.40
CA GLY A 97 -6.46 -5.35 -0.26
C GLY A 97 -7.17 -4.92 1.04
N PHE A 98 -8.38 -4.36 0.95
CA PHE A 98 -9.04 -3.67 2.07
C PHE A 98 -9.49 -4.58 3.24
N ASP A 99 -9.63 -5.88 3.02
CA ASP A 99 -10.08 -6.82 4.05
C ASP A 99 -9.16 -6.85 5.27
N GLY A 100 -9.72 -6.49 6.43
CA GLY A 100 -8.98 -6.53 7.68
C GLY A 100 -7.79 -5.55 7.74
N SER A 101 -7.70 -4.56 6.85
CA SER A 101 -6.60 -3.58 6.82
C SER A 101 -6.37 -2.93 8.19
N PHE A 102 -7.45 -2.56 8.87
CA PHE A 102 -7.42 -2.01 10.23
C PHE A 102 -6.78 -2.94 11.28
N LEU A 103 -6.95 -4.25 11.16
CA LEU A 103 -6.35 -5.23 12.08
C LEU A 103 -4.92 -5.56 11.69
N ARG A 104 -4.59 -5.43 10.40
CA ARG A 104 -3.31 -5.77 9.84
C ARG A 104 -2.25 -4.76 10.22
N GLU A 105 -2.51 -3.47 10.03
CA GLU A 105 -1.54 -2.44 10.43
C GLU A 105 -1.25 -2.50 11.95
N ILE A 106 -2.28 -2.78 12.76
CA ILE A 106 -2.11 -3.01 14.21
C ILE A 106 -1.26 -4.26 14.46
N ALA A 107 -1.53 -5.38 13.78
CA ALA A 107 -0.76 -6.60 13.95
C ALA A 107 0.70 -6.43 13.51
N PHE A 108 0.92 -5.69 12.42
CA PHE A 108 2.21 -5.33 11.88
C PHE A 108 3.06 -4.59 12.91
N TYR A 109 2.63 -3.42 13.38
CA TYR A 109 3.44 -2.65 14.34
C TYR A 109 3.68 -3.38 15.67
N ASN A 110 2.73 -4.20 16.12
CA ASN A 110 2.89 -4.96 17.35
C ASN A 110 3.89 -6.12 17.25
N LYS A 111 4.11 -6.68 16.05
CA LYS A 111 4.83 -7.95 15.88
C LYS A 111 6.06 -7.88 14.97
N ILE A 112 6.25 -6.78 14.26
CA ILE A 112 7.41 -6.61 13.38
C ILE A 112 8.71 -6.72 14.17
N GLU A 113 9.74 -7.31 13.54
CA GLU A 113 11.07 -7.53 14.11
C GLU A 113 11.71 -6.21 14.54
N LYS A 114 12.53 -6.23 15.60
CA LYS A 114 13.05 -5.01 16.23
C LYS A 114 14.00 -4.26 15.30
N GLU A 115 14.76 -5.02 14.53
CA GLU A 115 15.76 -4.58 13.56
C GLU A 115 15.11 -3.76 12.43
N LEU A 116 13.86 -4.06 12.09
CA LEU A 116 13.12 -3.36 11.02
C LEU A 116 12.44 -2.08 11.50
N ARG A 117 12.35 -1.84 12.82
CA ARG A 117 11.66 -0.66 13.37
C ARG A 117 12.35 0.66 13.05
N GLN A 118 13.63 0.65 12.67
CA GLN A 118 14.36 1.86 12.30
C GLN A 118 13.80 2.53 11.02
N SER A 119 13.22 1.74 10.11
CA SER A 119 12.61 2.21 8.86
C SER A 119 11.10 2.43 9.02
N LEU A 120 10.58 2.45 10.24
CA LEU A 120 9.15 2.56 10.56
C LEU A 120 8.87 3.80 11.41
N PRO A 121 7.62 4.30 11.39
CA PRO A 121 7.24 5.34 12.31
C PRO A 121 7.38 4.86 13.76
N PHE A 122 7.81 5.76 14.65
CA PHE A 122 7.83 5.45 16.08
C PHE A 122 6.39 5.33 16.60
N VAL A 123 6.01 4.11 16.99
CA VAL A 123 4.68 3.80 17.54
C VAL A 123 4.76 3.72 19.05
N TYR A 124 4.06 4.62 19.75
CA TYR A 124 3.90 4.56 21.21
C TYR A 124 3.09 3.34 21.63
N GLY A 125 2.11 2.98 20.82
CA GLY A 125 1.38 1.72 20.97
C GLY A 125 0.08 1.71 20.19
N THR A 126 -0.65 0.60 20.33
CA THR A 126 -1.92 0.38 19.65
C THR A 126 -3.03 0.12 20.67
N TYR A 127 -4.27 0.39 20.26
CA TYR A 127 -5.46 0.07 21.04
C TYR A 127 -6.47 -0.66 20.20
N GLN A 128 -7.02 -1.73 20.77
CA GLN A 128 -8.05 -2.56 20.15
C GLN A 128 -9.17 -2.84 21.14
N ASN A 129 -10.39 -2.44 20.78
CA ASN A 129 -11.62 -2.82 21.47
C ASN A 129 -12.62 -3.43 20.48
N LYS A 130 -12.66 -4.77 20.46
CA LYS A 130 -13.50 -5.54 19.55
C LYS A 130 -14.99 -5.27 19.78
N LEU A 131 -15.43 -5.19 21.04
CA LEU A 131 -16.83 -5.00 21.41
C LEU A 131 -17.37 -3.66 20.89
N LYS A 132 -16.56 -2.61 20.94
CA LYS A 132 -16.94 -1.26 20.49
C LYS A 132 -16.51 -0.94 19.07
N SER A 133 -15.86 -1.88 18.37
CA SER A 133 -15.23 -1.65 17.05
C SER A 133 -14.33 -0.41 17.02
N GLN A 134 -13.51 -0.22 18.06
CA GLN A 134 -12.59 0.91 18.19
C GLN A 134 -11.15 0.43 18.06
N TYR A 135 -10.41 1.06 17.15
CA TYR A 135 -9.06 0.66 16.77
C TYR A 135 -8.22 1.92 16.58
N MET A 136 -7.07 2.00 17.25
CA MET A 136 -6.20 3.17 17.20
C MET A 136 -4.73 2.77 17.15
N ILE A 137 -3.93 3.57 16.44
CA ILE A 137 -2.47 3.51 16.45
C ILE A 137 -2.00 4.90 16.87
N VAL A 138 -1.20 4.98 17.94
CA VAL A 138 -0.63 6.23 18.44
C VAL A 138 0.84 6.25 18.11
N MET A 139 1.27 7.28 17.41
CA MET A 139 2.62 7.39 16.89
C MET A 139 3.18 8.80 17.07
N LYS A 140 4.50 8.89 17.05
CA LYS A 140 5.21 10.18 17.05
C LYS A 140 4.88 10.93 15.77
N GLU A 141 4.73 12.24 15.88
CA GLU A 141 4.60 13.11 14.74
C GLU A 141 5.92 13.23 13.95
N PHE A 142 5.81 13.33 12.62
CA PHE A 142 6.91 13.61 11.69
C PHE A 142 6.78 15.06 11.21
N PHE A 143 7.88 15.81 11.23
CA PHE A 143 7.87 17.26 10.98
C PHE A 143 8.46 17.67 9.63
N GLU A 144 9.15 16.77 8.91
CA GLU A 144 9.79 17.10 7.64
C GLU A 144 9.61 15.95 6.65
N VAL A 145 9.12 16.26 5.46
CA VAL A 145 8.95 15.31 4.35
C VAL A 145 9.68 15.92 3.16
N GLU A 146 10.87 15.44 2.88
CA GLU A 146 11.52 15.74 1.61
C GLU A 146 10.87 14.89 0.51
N ILE A 147 10.65 15.49 -0.66
CA ILE A 147 10.23 14.73 -1.85
C ILE A 147 11.47 13.98 -2.34
N PRO A 148 11.39 12.66 -2.59
CA PRO A 148 12.54 11.93 -3.12
C PRO A 148 12.98 12.57 -4.44
N SER A 149 14.22 13.07 -4.51
CA SER A 149 14.85 13.36 -5.80
C SER A 149 15.18 12.04 -6.51
N LYS A 150 15.24 12.04 -7.84
CA LYS A 150 15.68 10.88 -8.64
C LYS A 150 16.93 10.14 -8.10
N ASP A 151 17.89 10.86 -7.51
CA ASP A 151 19.13 10.31 -6.97
C ASP A 151 18.93 9.44 -5.70
N LEU A 152 17.73 9.46 -5.12
CA LEU A 152 17.36 8.71 -3.92
C LEU A 152 16.64 7.40 -4.25
N VAL A 153 16.36 7.10 -5.52
CA VAL A 153 15.61 5.90 -5.94
C VAL A 153 16.22 4.61 -5.38
N CYS A 154 17.54 4.44 -5.47
CA CYS A 154 18.22 3.27 -4.93
C CYS A 154 18.15 3.20 -3.40
N ARG A 155 18.23 4.35 -2.71
CA ARG A 155 18.06 4.41 -1.24
C ARG A 155 16.64 4.03 -0.82
N VAL A 156 15.63 4.47 -1.58
CA VAL A 156 14.24 4.08 -1.35
C VAL A 156 14.08 2.57 -1.52
N LEU A 157 14.62 1.99 -2.58
CA LEU A 157 14.58 0.54 -2.78
C LEU A 157 15.36 -0.21 -1.69
N ASP A 158 16.51 0.30 -1.26
CA ASP A 158 17.27 -0.25 -0.14
C ASP A 158 16.49 -0.21 1.18
N SER A 159 15.56 0.75 1.35
CA SER A 159 14.74 0.84 2.57
C SER A 159 13.71 -0.27 2.73
N ILE A 160 13.17 -0.80 1.61
CA ILE A 160 12.18 -1.90 1.64
C ILE A 160 12.84 -3.29 1.62
N LEU A 161 14.06 -3.40 1.07
CA LEU A 161 14.79 -4.67 0.97
C LEU A 161 14.91 -5.46 2.29
N PRO A 162 15.20 -4.86 3.46
CA PRO A 162 15.23 -5.60 4.72
C PRO A 162 13.92 -6.33 5.04
N PHE A 163 12.77 -5.75 4.71
CA PHE A 163 11.47 -6.41 4.87
C PHE A 163 11.34 -7.58 3.91
N HIS A 164 11.70 -7.37 2.63
CA HIS A 164 11.65 -8.42 1.61
C HIS A 164 12.59 -9.58 1.97
N ILE A 165 13.78 -9.31 2.49
CA ILE A 165 14.77 -10.32 2.86
C ILE A 165 14.33 -11.08 4.12
N SER A 166 13.96 -10.36 5.19
CA SER A 166 13.60 -10.97 6.47
C SER A 166 12.39 -11.91 6.37
N PHE A 167 11.48 -11.68 5.43
CA PHE A 167 10.23 -12.43 5.30
C PHE A 167 10.17 -13.37 4.10
N TYR A 168 11.25 -13.45 3.30
CA TYR A 168 11.24 -14.28 2.10
C TYR A 168 11.01 -15.77 2.43
N GLY A 169 10.00 -16.37 1.78
CA GLY A 169 9.63 -17.77 1.99
C GLY A 169 8.98 -18.10 3.34
N LYS A 170 8.82 -17.13 4.26
CA LYS A 170 8.26 -17.33 5.60
C LYS A 170 6.73 -17.24 5.62
N LYS A 171 6.06 -18.24 5.04
CA LYS A 171 4.60 -18.29 4.89
C LYS A 171 3.84 -18.21 6.22
N GLU A 172 4.44 -18.64 7.33
CA GLU A 172 3.90 -18.52 8.69
C GLU A 172 3.62 -17.06 9.10
N SER A 173 4.33 -16.10 8.50
CA SER A 173 4.16 -14.67 8.73
C SER A 173 2.80 -14.14 8.25
N VAL A 174 2.16 -14.83 7.30
CA VAL A 174 0.81 -14.51 6.83
C VAL A 174 -0.17 -14.50 8.00
N THR A 175 -0.14 -15.54 8.82
CA THR A 175 -1.05 -15.68 9.96
C THR A 175 -0.65 -14.75 11.10
N SER A 176 0.66 -14.61 11.36
CA SER A 176 1.13 -13.82 12.50
C SER A 176 0.86 -12.33 12.30
N LEU A 177 1.14 -11.79 11.11
CA LEU A 177 0.96 -10.39 10.76
C LEU A 177 -0.41 -10.09 10.12
N LYS A 178 -1.23 -11.12 9.87
CA LYS A 178 -2.54 -11.01 9.19
C LYS A 178 -2.43 -10.42 7.78
N LEU A 179 -1.38 -10.80 7.06
CA LEU A 179 -1.13 -10.34 5.69
C LEU A 179 -2.19 -10.89 4.74
N ASN A 180 -2.52 -10.13 3.70
CA ASN A 180 -3.19 -10.75 2.56
C ASN A 180 -2.24 -11.73 1.88
N CYS A 181 -2.79 -12.82 1.37
CA CYS A 181 -2.08 -13.74 0.50
C CYS A 181 -3.12 -14.26 -0.47
N TYR A 182 -2.88 -14.05 -1.76
CA TYR A 182 -3.84 -14.38 -2.81
C TYR A 182 -3.47 -15.69 -3.48
N SER A 183 -4.39 -16.65 -3.44
CA SER A 183 -4.24 -17.93 -4.14
C SER A 183 -4.68 -17.82 -5.60
N VAL A 184 -4.32 -18.82 -6.41
CA VAL A 184 -4.86 -19.01 -7.77
C VAL A 184 -6.40 -18.94 -7.78
N LYS A 185 -7.06 -19.54 -6.78
CA LYS A 185 -8.53 -19.50 -6.65
C LYS A 185 -9.07 -18.11 -6.33
N ASP A 186 -8.33 -17.30 -5.56
CA ASP A 186 -8.73 -15.92 -5.28
C ASP A 186 -8.73 -15.08 -6.57
N TYR A 187 -7.67 -15.20 -7.39
CA TYR A 187 -7.59 -14.57 -8.70
C TYR A 187 -8.68 -15.07 -9.66
N GLN A 188 -8.94 -16.38 -9.70
CA GLN A 188 -9.97 -16.95 -10.56
C GLN A 188 -11.36 -16.38 -10.25
N LYS A 189 -11.66 -16.22 -8.95
CA LYS A 189 -12.92 -15.67 -8.46
C LYS A 189 -13.03 -14.16 -8.67
N SER A 190 -11.91 -13.44 -8.68
CA SER A 190 -11.92 -11.97 -8.77
C SER A 190 -12.02 -11.43 -10.20
N ARG A 191 -11.85 -12.27 -11.24
CA ARG A 191 -11.95 -11.86 -12.65
C ARG A 191 -13.18 -11.00 -12.98
N PRO A 192 -14.41 -11.31 -12.52
CA PRO A 192 -15.57 -10.46 -12.82
C PRO A 192 -15.45 -9.06 -12.24
N LEU A 193 -14.83 -8.90 -11.07
CA LEU A 193 -14.59 -7.60 -10.46
C LEU A 193 -13.49 -6.83 -11.20
N LEU A 194 -12.35 -7.47 -11.45
CA LEU A 194 -11.23 -6.84 -12.16
C LEU A 194 -11.66 -6.37 -13.55
N ARG A 195 -12.41 -7.21 -14.28
CA ARG A 195 -13.03 -6.88 -15.56
C ARG A 195 -13.92 -5.65 -15.46
N GLU A 196 -14.86 -5.65 -14.51
CA GLU A 196 -15.82 -4.54 -14.38
C GLU A 196 -15.15 -3.22 -13.98
N LEU A 197 -14.15 -3.27 -13.08
CA LEU A 197 -13.36 -2.10 -12.71
C LEU A 197 -12.61 -1.53 -13.92
N PHE A 198 -11.95 -2.40 -14.67
CA PHE A 198 -11.15 -2.00 -15.82
C PHE A 198 -12.02 -1.51 -16.99
N GLU A 199 -13.04 -2.26 -17.42
CA GLU A 199 -13.91 -1.89 -18.54
C GLU A 199 -14.63 -0.55 -18.33
N LYS A 200 -15.00 -0.21 -17.09
CA LYS A 200 -15.64 1.07 -16.78
C LYS A 200 -14.76 2.29 -17.02
N LEU A 201 -13.44 2.11 -17.09
CA LEU A 201 -12.52 3.19 -17.41
C LEU A 201 -12.48 3.49 -18.92
N GLY A 202 -13.08 2.63 -19.76
CA GLY A 202 -13.47 2.90 -21.15
C GLY A 202 -12.46 3.73 -21.95
N ASN A 203 -12.86 4.96 -22.28
CA ASN A 203 -12.07 5.92 -23.07
C ASN A 203 -10.68 6.18 -22.50
N GLU A 204 -10.53 6.24 -21.18
CA GLU A 204 -9.22 6.46 -20.58
C GLU A 204 -8.31 5.23 -20.76
N ASN A 205 -8.84 3.99 -20.78
CA ASN A 205 -7.99 2.85 -21.12
C ASN A 205 -7.55 2.87 -22.58
N VAL A 206 -8.40 3.36 -23.49
CA VAL A 206 -8.02 3.59 -24.89
C VAL A 206 -6.94 4.67 -24.96
N LEU A 207 -7.00 5.71 -24.14
CA LEU A 207 -6.00 6.78 -24.12
C LEU A 207 -4.61 6.25 -23.74
N TYR A 208 -4.51 5.48 -22.65
CA TYR A 208 -3.21 5.08 -22.09
C TYR A 208 -2.71 3.71 -22.57
N PHE A 209 -3.62 2.79 -22.91
CA PHE A 209 -3.27 1.37 -23.14
C PHE A 209 -3.78 0.85 -24.48
N LYS A 210 -4.07 1.71 -25.47
CA LYS A 210 -4.71 1.33 -26.75
C LYS A 210 -4.17 0.03 -27.37
N GLU A 211 -2.85 -0.05 -27.53
CA GLU A 211 -2.16 -1.17 -28.17
C GLU A 211 -2.12 -2.42 -27.28
N ASP A 212 -2.14 -2.21 -25.97
CA ASP A 212 -2.01 -3.25 -24.95
C ASP A 212 -3.36 -3.75 -24.41
N LEU A 213 -4.46 -3.08 -24.76
CA LEU A 213 -5.82 -3.42 -24.33
C LEU A 213 -6.16 -4.91 -24.54
N PRO A 214 -5.95 -5.52 -25.73
CA PRO A 214 -6.25 -6.94 -25.92
C PRO A 214 -5.44 -7.83 -24.98
N CYS A 215 -4.18 -7.47 -24.72
CA CYS A 215 -3.28 -8.21 -23.84
C CYS A 215 -3.74 -8.12 -22.37
N LEU A 216 -4.09 -6.92 -21.89
CA LEU A 216 -4.59 -6.71 -20.52
C LEU A 216 -5.96 -7.37 -20.30
N MET A 217 -6.84 -7.34 -21.29
CA MET A 217 -8.14 -8.02 -21.22
C MET A 217 -7.98 -9.55 -21.17
N ASN A 218 -7.09 -10.09 -22.01
CA ASN A 218 -6.74 -11.51 -21.94
C ASN A 218 -6.10 -11.86 -20.59
N PHE A 219 -5.22 -11.00 -20.07
CA PHE A 219 -4.63 -11.18 -18.75
C PHE A 219 -5.70 -11.28 -17.66
N ILE A 220 -6.73 -10.43 -17.67
CA ILE A 220 -7.84 -10.54 -16.71
C ILE A 220 -8.54 -11.90 -16.82
N ASP A 221 -8.74 -12.42 -18.03
CA ASP A 221 -9.36 -13.74 -18.24
C ASP A 221 -8.49 -14.89 -17.74
N THR A 222 -7.18 -14.79 -17.93
CA THR A 222 -6.22 -15.87 -17.64
C THR A 222 -5.38 -15.61 -16.39
N ILE A 223 -5.71 -14.61 -15.55
CA ILE A 223 -4.85 -14.17 -14.44
C ILE A 223 -4.50 -15.30 -13.46
N HIS A 224 -5.47 -16.17 -13.20
CA HIS A 224 -5.29 -17.35 -12.34
C HIS A 224 -4.33 -18.39 -12.93
N GLU A 225 -4.41 -18.66 -14.24
CA GLU A 225 -3.48 -19.53 -14.96
C GLU A 225 -2.07 -18.91 -14.96
N LYS A 226 -1.98 -17.60 -15.23
CA LYS A 226 -0.71 -16.88 -15.19
C LYS A 226 -0.09 -16.88 -13.80
N ARG A 227 -0.89 -16.80 -12.74
CA ARG A 227 -0.43 -16.95 -11.35
C ARG A 227 0.08 -18.37 -11.07
N GLU A 228 -0.59 -19.39 -11.60
CA GLU A 228 -0.20 -20.80 -11.43
C GLU A 228 1.12 -21.12 -12.13
N GLU A 229 1.42 -20.47 -13.27
CA GLU A 229 2.68 -20.60 -14.00
C GLU A 229 3.90 -20.00 -13.28
N LEU A 230 3.71 -19.13 -12.27
CA LEU A 230 4.81 -18.46 -11.59
C LEU A 230 5.50 -19.36 -10.57
N ARG A 231 6.83 -19.27 -10.53
CA ARG A 231 7.62 -19.80 -9.42
C ARG A 231 7.25 -19.07 -8.12
N GLU A 232 7.19 -19.81 -7.01
CA GLU A 232 6.98 -19.20 -5.70
C GLU A 232 8.14 -18.25 -5.35
N HIS A 233 7.81 -16.99 -5.15
CA HIS A 233 8.75 -15.90 -4.94
C HIS A 233 8.09 -14.87 -3.99
N PHE A 234 7.72 -15.31 -2.78
CA PHE A 234 6.91 -14.51 -1.87
C PHE A 234 7.68 -14.02 -0.66
N THR A 235 7.35 -12.79 -0.27
CA THR A 235 7.80 -12.14 0.95
C THR A 235 6.74 -11.17 1.47
N LEU A 236 6.98 -10.57 2.64
CA LEU A 236 6.23 -9.41 3.11
C LEU A 236 6.43 -8.25 2.15
N THR A 237 5.34 -7.71 1.63
CA THR A 237 5.32 -6.56 0.71
C THR A 237 4.43 -5.47 1.28
N HIS A 238 4.70 -4.21 0.94
CA HIS A 238 3.94 -3.06 1.43
C HIS A 238 2.57 -2.93 0.73
N ASN A 239 2.50 -3.18 -0.59
CA ASN A 239 1.28 -3.09 -1.45
C ASN A 239 0.60 -1.71 -1.49
N ASP A 240 1.38 -0.69 -1.14
CA ASP A 240 1.07 0.73 -1.37
C ASP A 240 2.40 1.51 -1.39
N PHE A 241 3.47 0.90 -1.93
CA PHE A 241 4.84 1.44 -1.83
C PHE A 241 5.02 2.58 -2.82
N CYS A 242 4.67 3.79 -2.40
CA CYS A 242 4.69 4.98 -3.25
C CYS A 242 5.27 6.18 -2.48
N PRO A 243 5.74 7.24 -3.17
CA PRO A 243 6.33 8.41 -2.51
C PRO A 243 5.48 9.03 -1.39
N ARG A 244 4.15 8.95 -1.48
CA ARG A 244 3.24 9.47 -0.45
C ARG A 244 3.34 8.75 0.91
N ASN A 245 3.85 7.52 0.90
CA ASN A 245 4.00 6.68 2.07
C ASN A 245 5.46 6.64 2.57
N LEU A 246 6.32 7.52 2.04
CA LEU A 246 7.72 7.63 2.39
C LEU A 246 8.00 8.98 3.02
N PHE A 247 8.70 8.95 4.15
CA PHE A 247 9.12 10.13 4.88
C PHE A 247 10.63 10.11 5.05
N PHE A 248 11.28 11.24 4.81
CA PHE A 248 12.73 11.38 4.97
C PHE A 248 13.02 12.06 6.31
N ASN A 249 13.81 11.40 7.14
CA ASN A 249 14.25 11.90 8.43
C ASN A 249 15.79 11.96 8.43
N GLY A 250 16.32 13.01 7.78
CA GLY A 250 17.74 13.11 7.44
C GLY A 250 18.16 11.97 6.50
N GLU A 251 19.08 11.12 6.94
CA GLU A 251 19.55 9.98 6.15
C GLU A 251 18.57 8.78 6.12
N ASN A 252 17.62 8.73 7.06
CA ASN A 252 16.71 7.59 7.21
C ASN A 252 15.44 7.77 6.38
N ILE A 253 14.97 6.66 5.79
CA ILE A 253 13.68 6.58 5.11
C ILE A 253 12.71 5.81 6.01
N VAL A 254 11.60 6.45 6.32
CA VAL A 254 10.50 5.88 7.10
C VAL A 254 9.38 5.48 6.15
N ILE A 255 9.04 4.19 6.17
CA ILE A 255 7.97 3.58 5.38
C ILE A 255 6.69 3.53 6.23
N TYR A 256 5.64 4.15 5.72
CA TYR A 256 4.41 4.40 6.44
C TYR A 256 3.20 3.74 5.80
N ASP A 257 2.15 3.51 6.60
CA ASP A 257 0.85 2.99 6.13
C ASP A 257 0.85 1.54 5.62
N TRP A 258 1.32 0.63 6.48
CA TRP A 258 1.37 -0.82 6.24
C TRP A 258 0.00 -1.54 6.24
N GLU A 259 -1.11 -0.81 6.07
CA GLU A 259 -2.45 -1.38 6.18
C GLU A 259 -2.82 -2.35 5.04
N LEU A 260 -2.17 -2.19 3.88
CA LEU A 260 -2.38 -3.02 2.70
C LEU A 260 -1.36 -4.18 2.58
N SER A 261 -0.40 -4.26 3.50
CA SER A 261 0.71 -5.23 3.44
C SER A 261 0.27 -6.65 3.11
N ALA A 262 1.00 -7.31 2.23
CA ALA A 262 0.65 -8.65 1.75
C ALA A 262 1.86 -9.58 1.81
N TYR A 263 1.60 -10.86 1.56
CA TYR A 263 2.59 -11.87 1.30
C TYR A 263 2.51 -12.23 -0.18
N GLY A 264 3.49 -11.79 -0.96
CA GLY A 264 3.45 -11.77 -2.41
C GLY A 264 4.81 -11.43 -3.02
N ASN A 265 4.82 -11.18 -4.32
CA ASN A 265 6.04 -10.91 -5.08
C ASN A 265 6.65 -9.56 -4.67
N PRO A 266 7.94 -9.48 -4.30
CA PRO A 266 8.60 -8.23 -3.96
C PRO A 266 8.54 -7.19 -5.09
N GLU A 267 8.47 -7.64 -6.35
CA GLU A 267 8.33 -6.80 -7.53
C GLU A 267 7.04 -5.98 -7.52
N HIS A 268 6.01 -6.36 -6.76
CA HIS A 268 4.81 -5.53 -6.60
C HIS A 268 5.18 -4.15 -6.05
N ASP A 269 6.01 -4.09 -5.00
CA ASP A 269 6.43 -2.82 -4.40
C ASP A 269 7.32 -2.02 -5.37
N LEU A 270 8.24 -2.70 -6.08
CA LEU A 270 9.07 -2.08 -7.12
C LEU A 270 8.22 -1.43 -8.21
N ILE A 271 7.26 -2.18 -8.76
CA ILE A 271 6.42 -1.73 -9.87
C ILE A 271 5.51 -0.58 -9.44
N GLU A 272 4.91 -0.68 -8.27
CA GLU A 272 4.08 0.40 -7.75
C GLU A 272 4.90 1.67 -7.58
N TYR A 273 6.07 1.59 -6.93
CA TYR A 273 6.94 2.74 -6.74
C TYR A 273 7.41 3.35 -8.06
N LEU A 274 7.94 2.54 -8.98
CA LEU A 274 8.38 3.01 -10.29
C LEU A 274 7.23 3.67 -11.06
N SER A 275 6.01 3.14 -10.99
CA SER A 275 4.85 3.75 -11.65
C SER A 275 4.57 5.17 -11.16
N PHE A 276 4.97 5.55 -9.94
CA PHE A 276 4.86 6.92 -9.45
C PHE A 276 5.96 7.86 -9.95
N VAL A 277 7.18 7.35 -10.16
CA VAL A 277 8.38 8.20 -10.37
C VAL A 277 9.00 8.07 -11.75
N LEU A 278 8.49 7.18 -12.61
CA LEU A 278 9.13 6.82 -13.89
C LEU A 278 9.41 8.01 -14.81
N HIS A 279 8.58 9.06 -14.75
CA HIS A 279 8.70 10.27 -15.56
C HIS A 279 10.04 11.02 -15.34
N GLU A 280 10.72 10.79 -14.22
CA GLU A 280 12.02 11.40 -13.92
C GLU A 280 13.21 10.66 -14.58
N PHE A 281 12.97 9.50 -15.20
CA PHE A 281 14.02 8.59 -15.68
C PHE A 281 13.88 8.30 -17.17
N SER A 282 15.00 8.13 -17.86
CA SER A 282 15.09 7.54 -19.19
C SER A 282 14.83 6.02 -19.17
N ASP A 283 14.57 5.42 -20.32
CA ASP A 283 14.30 3.97 -20.40
C ASP A 283 15.48 3.13 -19.91
N SER A 284 16.72 3.54 -20.21
CA SER A 284 17.94 2.86 -19.71
C SER A 284 18.07 2.95 -18.20
N GLU A 285 17.79 4.11 -17.61
CA GLU A 285 17.84 4.27 -16.15
C GLU A 285 16.80 3.40 -15.46
N VAL A 286 15.59 3.28 -16.02
CA VAL A 286 14.56 2.37 -15.48
C VAL A 286 15.05 0.92 -15.47
N TYR A 287 15.70 0.46 -16.56
CA TYR A 287 16.27 -0.89 -16.59
C TYR A 287 17.38 -1.08 -15.56
N ASP A 288 18.28 -0.10 -15.41
CA ASP A 288 19.35 -0.15 -14.42
C ASP A 288 18.79 -0.18 -12.99
N ILE A 289 17.69 0.55 -12.70
CA ILE A 289 17.02 0.53 -11.39
C ILE A 289 16.36 -0.84 -11.11
N MET A 290 15.66 -1.41 -12.10
CA MET A 290 15.05 -2.74 -11.96
C MET A 290 16.10 -3.81 -11.74
N GLU A 291 17.22 -3.73 -12.46
CA GLU A 291 18.34 -4.65 -12.32
C GLU A 291 19.03 -4.48 -10.97
N TYR A 292 19.26 -3.25 -10.52
CA TYR A 292 19.80 -2.96 -9.18
C TYR A 292 18.98 -3.63 -8.07
N HIS A 293 17.65 -3.47 -8.11
CA HIS A 293 16.77 -4.11 -7.12
C HIS A 293 16.86 -5.63 -7.17
N ARG A 294 16.81 -6.20 -8.38
CA ARG A 294 16.92 -7.65 -8.62
C ARG A 294 18.24 -8.20 -8.08
N GLU A 295 19.38 -7.61 -8.44
CA GLU A 295 20.71 -8.05 -8.02
C GLU A 295 20.86 -8.02 -6.51
N LYS A 296 20.42 -6.93 -5.85
CA LYS A 296 20.49 -6.80 -4.40
C LYS A 296 19.68 -7.86 -3.68
N LEU A 297 18.41 -8.04 -4.09
CA LEU A 297 17.53 -9.02 -3.49
C LEU A 297 18.04 -10.45 -3.72
N PHE A 298 18.42 -10.77 -4.96
CA PHE A 298 18.83 -12.12 -5.34
C PHE A 298 20.14 -12.51 -4.69
N SER A 299 21.11 -11.58 -4.63
CA SER A 299 22.39 -11.82 -3.95
C SER A 299 22.20 -12.03 -2.45
N ALA A 300 21.36 -11.20 -1.79
CA ALA A 300 21.10 -11.33 -0.36
C ALA A 300 20.42 -12.66 0.02
N LEU A 301 19.59 -13.20 -0.88
CA LEU A 301 18.80 -14.42 -0.66
C LEU A 301 19.36 -15.66 -1.37
N ASN A 302 20.50 -15.54 -2.06
CA ASN A 302 21.07 -16.57 -2.94
C ASN A 302 20.03 -17.17 -3.93
N ILE A 303 19.20 -16.32 -4.52
CA ILE A 303 18.16 -16.74 -5.47
C ILE A 303 18.82 -17.00 -6.83
N ASN A 304 18.75 -18.24 -7.28
CA ASN A 304 19.06 -18.60 -8.66
C ASN A 304 17.74 -18.77 -9.44
N MET A 305 17.36 -17.75 -10.20
CA MET A 305 16.17 -17.72 -11.05
C MET A 305 16.57 -17.32 -12.47
N ARG A 306 16.08 -18.06 -13.48
CA ARG A 306 16.38 -17.73 -14.87
C ARG A 306 15.71 -16.43 -15.27
N LYS A 307 16.33 -15.72 -16.22
CA LYS A 307 15.82 -14.46 -16.75
C LYS A 307 14.38 -14.57 -17.26
N GLU A 308 14.04 -15.66 -17.94
CA GLU A 308 12.69 -15.89 -18.46
C GLU A 308 11.66 -16.11 -17.35
N GLU A 309 12.06 -16.72 -16.23
CA GLU A 309 11.20 -16.91 -15.06
C GLU A 309 10.96 -15.58 -14.34
N TYR A 310 12.01 -14.79 -14.17
CA TYR A 310 11.91 -13.46 -13.58
C TYR A 310 11.07 -12.50 -14.43
N GLN A 311 11.25 -12.57 -15.76
CA GLN A 311 10.46 -11.81 -16.71
C GLN A 311 8.95 -12.09 -16.55
N LYS A 312 8.55 -13.34 -16.33
CA LYS A 312 7.13 -13.68 -16.07
C LYS A 312 6.61 -13.06 -14.77
N ILE A 313 7.44 -12.98 -13.73
CA ILE A 313 7.10 -12.33 -12.46
C ILE A 313 6.86 -10.84 -12.69
N LEU A 314 7.75 -10.16 -13.41
CA LEU A 314 7.58 -8.75 -13.77
C LEU A 314 6.32 -8.53 -14.60
N GLU A 315 6.13 -9.29 -15.69
CA GLU A 315 4.95 -9.23 -16.57
C GLU A 315 3.65 -9.43 -15.78
N PHE A 316 3.62 -10.39 -14.85
CA PHE A 316 2.46 -10.63 -14.00
C PHE A 316 2.16 -9.43 -13.10
N ASN A 317 3.16 -8.92 -12.37
CA ASN A 317 2.94 -7.86 -11.40
C ASN A 317 2.55 -6.53 -12.06
N ILE A 318 3.13 -6.17 -13.22
CA ILE A 318 2.73 -4.92 -13.90
C ILE A 318 1.31 -5.04 -14.49
N SER A 319 0.97 -6.21 -15.02
CA SER A 319 -0.38 -6.47 -15.53
C SER A 319 -1.41 -6.42 -14.38
N GLU A 320 -1.09 -7.07 -13.25
CA GLU A 320 -1.94 -7.09 -12.05
C GLU A 320 -2.13 -5.67 -11.50
N PHE A 321 -1.05 -4.91 -11.36
CA PHE A 321 -1.09 -3.51 -10.92
C PHE A 321 -2.01 -2.67 -11.81
N ILE A 322 -1.89 -2.78 -13.14
CA ILE A 322 -2.71 -2.00 -14.09
C ILE A 322 -4.20 -2.34 -13.97
N VAL A 323 -4.55 -3.64 -13.96
CA VAL A 323 -5.97 -4.04 -14.00
C VAL A 323 -6.65 -3.94 -12.62
N ASN A 324 -5.88 -4.04 -11.53
CA ASN A 324 -6.38 -3.97 -10.16
C ASN A 324 -6.12 -2.59 -9.53
N LYS A 325 -4.88 -2.32 -9.15
CA LYS A 325 -4.53 -1.20 -8.27
C LYS A 325 -4.67 0.15 -8.96
N LEU A 326 -4.18 0.28 -10.18
CA LEU A 326 -4.34 1.49 -11.00
C LEU A 326 -5.82 1.77 -11.28
N SER A 327 -6.63 0.73 -11.54
CA SER A 327 -8.09 0.88 -11.67
C SER A 327 -8.72 1.45 -10.40
N VAL A 328 -8.31 0.98 -9.22
CA VAL A 328 -8.74 1.50 -7.92
C VAL A 328 -8.35 2.97 -7.76
N TYR A 329 -7.08 3.31 -8.01
CA TYR A 329 -6.58 4.68 -7.91
C TYR A 329 -7.34 5.64 -8.83
N ARG A 330 -7.54 5.28 -10.10
CA ARG A 330 -8.23 6.13 -11.08
C ARG A 330 -9.68 6.38 -10.70
N ARG A 331 -10.38 5.35 -10.21
CA ARG A 331 -11.77 5.50 -9.74
C ARG A 331 -11.86 6.31 -8.45
N ALA A 332 -10.93 6.11 -7.51
CA ALA A 332 -10.86 6.92 -6.29
C ALA A 332 -10.48 8.39 -6.60
N GLY A 333 -9.61 8.62 -7.59
CA GLY A 333 -9.18 9.93 -8.05
C GLY A 333 -10.33 10.81 -8.57
N LYS A 334 -11.39 10.22 -9.13
CA LYS A 334 -12.62 10.95 -9.50
C LYS A 334 -13.35 11.56 -8.30
N PHE A 335 -13.10 11.06 -7.09
CA PHE A 335 -13.71 11.57 -5.86
C PHE A 335 -12.76 12.50 -5.09
N PHE A 336 -11.46 12.22 -5.10
CA PHE A 336 -10.46 12.88 -4.24
C PHE A 336 -9.57 13.92 -4.94
N SER A 337 -9.80 14.27 -6.21
CA SER A 337 -8.94 15.20 -6.98
C SER A 337 -7.46 14.91 -6.81
N LEU A 338 -7.05 13.68 -7.15
CA LEU A 338 -5.68 13.22 -7.02
C LEU A 338 -4.86 13.63 -8.25
N ASP A 339 -4.00 14.63 -8.10
CA ASP A 339 -3.27 15.25 -9.22
C ASP A 339 -2.25 14.30 -9.88
N PHE A 340 -1.79 13.25 -9.18
CA PHE A 340 -0.80 12.29 -9.70
C PHE A 340 -1.39 11.22 -10.64
N ILE A 341 -2.70 11.15 -10.83
CA ILE A 341 -3.34 10.02 -11.52
C ILE A 341 -2.94 9.93 -12.99
N GLU A 342 -2.78 11.07 -13.66
CA GLU A 342 -2.37 11.12 -15.07
C GLU A 342 -0.96 10.58 -15.23
N ASP A 343 0.01 11.12 -14.48
CA ASP A 343 1.40 10.64 -14.48
C ASP A 343 1.48 9.15 -14.14
N LEU A 344 0.70 8.70 -13.17
CA LEU A 344 0.64 7.29 -12.79
C LEU A 344 0.17 6.41 -13.96
N CYS A 345 -0.81 6.86 -14.76
CA CYS A 345 -1.27 6.12 -15.94
C CYS A 345 -0.20 6.07 -17.04
N VAL A 346 0.41 7.22 -17.36
CA VAL A 346 1.46 7.34 -18.39
C VAL A 346 2.67 6.48 -18.03
N ASN A 347 3.13 6.57 -16.79
CA ASN A 347 4.26 5.81 -16.29
C ASN A 347 3.97 4.30 -16.26
N SER A 348 2.76 3.90 -15.86
CA SER A 348 2.35 2.49 -15.89
C SER A 348 2.35 1.91 -17.31
N ALA A 349 1.83 2.65 -18.28
CA ALA A 349 1.85 2.25 -19.69
C ALA A 349 3.27 2.13 -20.24
N ARG A 350 4.13 3.10 -19.92
CA ARG A 350 5.55 3.07 -20.30
C ARG A 350 6.28 1.88 -19.66
N LEU A 351 6.10 1.64 -18.37
CA LEU A 351 6.71 0.51 -17.64
C LEU A 351 6.23 -0.84 -18.21
N PHE A 352 4.94 -0.97 -18.52
CA PHE A 352 4.39 -2.15 -19.19
C PHE A 352 5.08 -2.44 -20.53
N GLY A 353 5.25 -1.40 -21.36
CA GLY A 353 5.98 -1.49 -22.62
C GLY A 353 7.45 -1.90 -22.44
N LEU A 354 8.13 -1.33 -21.45
CA LEU A 354 9.53 -1.65 -21.15
C LEU A 354 9.72 -3.10 -20.73
N ILE A 355 8.84 -3.61 -19.86
CA ILE A 355 8.84 -4.99 -19.40
C ILE A 355 8.57 -5.92 -20.60
N LYS A 356 7.55 -5.65 -21.42
CA LYS A 356 7.20 -6.50 -22.57
C LYS A 356 8.28 -6.60 -23.64
N ARG A 357 9.04 -5.53 -23.89
CA ARG A 357 10.08 -5.51 -24.94
C ARG A 357 11.27 -6.42 -24.64
N ARG A 358 11.52 -6.79 -23.39
CA ARG A 358 12.63 -7.67 -22.95
C ARG A 358 14.04 -7.17 -23.33
N THR A 359 14.18 -5.89 -23.70
CA THR A 359 15.41 -5.35 -24.30
C THR A 359 16.47 -4.87 -23.31
N GLY A 360 16.20 -4.84 -22.00
CA GLY A 360 17.07 -4.09 -21.06
C GLY A 360 17.47 -4.75 -19.75
N LEU A 361 16.81 -5.81 -19.28
CA LEU A 361 17.34 -6.58 -18.14
C LEU A 361 18.58 -7.32 -18.66
N LYS A 362 19.72 -7.19 -18.00
CA LYS A 362 20.98 -7.83 -18.44
C LYS A 362 20.96 -9.31 -18.07
#